data_AF-A0A0M3J2F1-F1
#
_entry.id   AF-A0A0M3J2F1-F1
#
_cell.length_a   1.000
_cell.length_b   1.000
_cell.length_c   1.000
_cell.angle_alpha   90.00
_cell.angle_beta   90.00
_cell.angle_gamma   90.00
#
_symmetry.space_group_name_H-M   'P 1'
#
loop_
_entity.id
_entity.type
_entity.pdbx_description
1 polymer ?
#
loop_
_entity_poly.entity_id
_entity_poly.type
_entity_poly.pdbx_seq_one_letter_code
_entity_poly.pdbx_strand_id
1 'polypeptide(L)'
;MELKSVARRFGEFYSGDCDHSTGLAAIKTLMKCIEDSKATTVNELTDELKNVEKEMFTTDYSFTTIRSASELFLRFVHSINLIYVSTLSS
;
A
#
# COMPACT_ATOMS: atom_id res chain seq x y z
N MET A 1 12.99 -3.77 -1.93
CA MET A 1 12.74 -2.94 -0.73
C MET A 1 13.04 -3.79 0.51
N GLU A 2 13.76 -3.28 1.51
CA GLU A 2 14.02 -4.05 2.73
C GLU A 2 12.82 -3.99 3.69
N LEU A 3 12.36 -5.14 4.15
CA LEU A 3 11.11 -5.31 4.92
C LEU A 3 11.07 -4.47 6.22
N LYS A 4 12.20 -4.37 6.92
CA LYS A 4 12.33 -3.55 8.14
C LYS A 4 12.08 -2.04 7.92
N SER A 5 12.21 -1.56 6.69
CA SER A 5 11.95 -0.14 6.38
C SER A 5 10.46 0.20 6.32
N VAL A 6 9.60 -0.79 6.04
CA VAL A 6 8.15 -0.61 5.86
C VAL A 6 7.47 -0.35 7.20
N ALA A 7 7.70 -1.21 8.19
CA ALA A 7 7.11 -1.07 9.53
C ALA A 7 7.55 0.24 10.20
N ARG A 8 8.83 0.64 10.02
CA ARG A 8 9.34 1.92 10.53
C ARG A 8 8.63 3.11 9.89
N ARG A 9 8.50 3.12 8.57
CA ARG A 9 7.79 4.19 7.83
C ARG A 9 6.32 4.28 8.22
N PHE A 10 5.65 3.15 8.42
CA PHE A 10 4.28 3.12 8.90
C PHE A 10 4.15 3.79 10.29
N GLY A 11 5.05 3.46 11.22
CA GLY A 11 5.11 4.11 12.52
C GLY A 11 5.41 5.61 12.46
N GLU A 12 6.29 6.04 11.55
CA GLU A 12 6.60 7.46 11.29
C GLU A 12 5.36 8.20 10.76
N PHE A 13 4.63 7.63 9.80
CA PHE A 13 3.39 8.23 9.28
C PHE A 13 2.26 8.27 10.32
N TYR A 14 2.19 7.28 11.21
CA TYR A 14 1.20 7.27 12.29
C TYR A 14 1.51 8.32 13.37
N SER A 15 2.80 8.54 13.67
CA SER A 15 3.25 9.41 14.76
C SER A 15 3.40 10.88 14.34
N GLY A 16 3.62 11.15 13.05
CA GLY A 16 3.88 12.48 12.51
C GLY A 16 2.65 13.31 12.14
N ASP A 17 1.49 12.68 11.95
CA ASP A 17 0.24 13.37 11.60
C ASP A 17 -0.68 13.55 12.81
N CYS A 18 -1.23 14.76 12.97
CA CYS A 18 -2.27 15.10 13.96
C CYS A 18 -3.57 14.31 13.74
N ASP A 19 -3.78 13.77 12.54
CA ASP A 19 -4.86 12.87 12.17
C ASP A 19 -4.38 11.42 12.29
N HIS A 20 -4.53 10.83 13.49
CA HIS A 20 -4.17 9.45 13.82
C HIS A 20 -5.06 8.40 13.14
N SER A 21 -5.26 8.49 11.83
CA SER A 21 -5.96 7.48 11.06
C SER A 21 -4.98 6.39 10.64
N THR A 22 -5.08 5.23 11.31
CA THR A 22 -4.37 4.00 10.94
C THR A 22 -4.54 3.67 9.45
N GLY A 23 -5.72 3.93 8.88
CA GLY A 23 -5.99 3.73 7.46
C GLY A 23 -5.22 4.69 6.56
N LEU A 24 -5.11 5.97 6.95
CA LEU A 24 -4.36 6.97 6.19
C LEU A 24 -2.85 6.67 6.24
N ALA A 25 -2.32 6.29 7.41
CA ALA A 25 -0.93 5.86 7.54
C ALA A 25 -0.63 4.63 6.67
N ALA A 26 -1.57 3.68 6.58
CA ALA A 26 -1.44 2.50 5.71
C ALA A 26 -1.41 2.90 4.24
N ILE A 27 -2.32 3.77 3.80
CA ILE A 27 -2.37 4.25 2.42
C ILE A 27 -1.09 5.01 2.05
N LYS A 28 -0.60 5.90 2.92
CA LYS A 28 0.66 6.64 2.69
C LYS A 28 1.85 5.69 2.57
N THR A 29 1.90 4.66 3.41
CA THR A 29 2.94 3.63 3.36
C THR A 29 2.90 2.85 2.04
N LEU A 30 1.71 2.41 1.62
CA LEU A 30 1.53 1.70 0.35
C LEU A 30 1.88 2.59 -0.85
N MET A 31 1.43 3.85 -0.85
CA MET A 31 1.75 4.80 -1.91
C MET A 31 3.26 5.02 -2.02
N LYS A 32 3.96 5.14 -0.89
CA LYS A 32 5.41 5.27 -0.88
C LYS A 32 6.11 4.00 -1.39
N CYS A 33 5.53 2.83 -1.13
CA CYS A 33 6.03 1.57 -1.68
C CYS A 33 5.86 1.51 -3.20
N ILE A 34 4.76 2.02 -3.76
CA ILE A 34 4.60 2.13 -5.21
C ILE A 34 5.65 3.06 -5.81
N GLU A 35 5.91 4.22 -5.20
CA GLU A 35 6.93 5.17 -5.68
C GLU A 35 8.35 4.58 -5.69
N ASP A 36 8.68 3.76 -4.69
CA ASP A 36 10.00 3.11 -4.56
C ASP A 36 10.06 1.75 -5.29
N SER A 37 8.94 1.24 -5.80
CA SER A 37 8.85 -0.08 -6.44
C SER A 37 9.56 -0.05 -7.79
N LYS A 38 10.24 -1.16 -8.09
CA LYS A 38 10.83 -1.43 -9.42
C LYS A 38 10.01 -2.45 -10.21
N ALA A 39 8.81 -2.78 -9.73
CA ALA A 39 7.92 -3.70 -10.40
C ALA A 39 7.65 -3.23 -11.82
N THR A 40 7.87 -4.12 -12.78
CA THR A 40 7.64 -3.83 -14.20
C THR A 40 6.25 -4.27 -14.65
N THR A 41 5.61 -5.11 -13.85
CA THR A 41 4.26 -5.61 -14.10
C THR A 41 3.33 -5.33 -12.91
N VAL A 42 2.04 -5.25 -13.20
CA VAL A 42 1.00 -5.05 -12.17
C VAL A 42 0.96 -6.22 -11.18
N ASN A 43 1.22 -7.45 -11.66
CA ASN A 43 1.26 -8.62 -10.79
C ASN A 43 2.41 -8.53 -9.78
N GLU A 44 3.61 -8.15 -10.24
CA GLU A 44 4.77 -7.92 -9.35
C GLU A 44 4.47 -6.82 -8.32
N LEU A 45 3.85 -5.72 -8.76
CA LEU A 45 3.48 -4.62 -7.87
C LEU A 45 2.46 -5.08 -6.81
N THR A 46 1.46 -5.86 -7.22
CA THR A 46 0.45 -6.41 -6.31
C THR A 46 1.05 -7.40 -5.31
N ASP A 47 1.99 -8.24 -5.73
CA ASP A 47 2.71 -9.14 -4.82
C ASP A 47 3.60 -8.37 -3.83
N GLU A 48 4.31 -7.33 -4.29
CA GLU A 48 5.08 -6.45 -3.41
C GLU A 48 4.19 -5.75 -2.37
N LEU A 49 3.05 -5.20 -2.79
CA LEU A 49 2.13 -4.51 -1.88
C LEU A 49 1.45 -5.45 -0.88
N LYS A 50 1.13 -6.69 -1.27
CA LYS A 50 0.66 -7.71 -0.33
C LYS A 50 1.73 -8.08 0.71
N ASN A 51 3.00 -8.03 0.32
CA ASN A 51 4.09 -8.27 1.25
C ASN A 51 4.24 -7.10 2.23
N VAL A 52 4.12 -5.86 1.75
CA VAL A 52 4.06 -4.64 2.56
C VAL A 52 2.90 -4.68 3.56
N GLU A 53 1.71 -5.12 3.13
CA GLU A 53 0.54 -5.30 3.99
C GLU A 53 0.82 -6.29 5.14
N LYS A 54 1.44 -7.43 4.83
CA LYS A 54 1.86 -8.42 5.85
C LYS A 54 2.84 -7.84 6.86
N GLU A 55 3.77 -7.00 6.42
CA GLU A 55 4.71 -6.33 7.33
C GLU A 55 4.02 -5.27 8.19
N MET A 56 3.04 -4.53 7.65
CA MET A 56 2.23 -3.62 8.48
C MET A 56 1.45 -4.37 9.56
N PHE A 57 1.05 -5.63 9.32
CA PHE A 57 0.41 -6.47 10.34
C PHE A 57 1.33 -6.88 11.49
N THR A 58 2.64 -6.73 11.35
CA THR A 58 3.58 -6.97 12.47
C THR A 58 3.58 -5.83 13.49
N THR A 59 2.87 -4.73 13.20
CA THR A 59 2.74 -3.57 14.09
C THR A 59 1.46 -3.65 14.93
N ASP A 60 1.46 -3.11 16.15
CA ASP A 60 0.37 -3.16 17.14
C ASP A 60 -0.91 -2.37 16.76
N TYR A 61 -1.03 -1.93 15.51
CA TYR A 61 -2.13 -1.08 15.06
C TYR A 61 -3.28 -1.91 14.46
N SER A 62 -4.49 -1.33 14.40
CA SER A 62 -5.73 -2.02 14.05
C SER A 62 -5.64 -2.82 12.73
N PHE A 63 -5.45 -4.14 12.85
CA PHE A 63 -5.35 -5.11 11.76
C PHE A 63 -6.48 -4.96 10.74
N THR A 64 -7.73 -4.87 11.22
CA THR A 64 -8.92 -4.75 10.38
C THR A 64 -8.89 -3.48 9.54
N THR A 65 -8.45 -2.37 10.12
CA THR A 65 -8.39 -1.06 9.43
C THR A 65 -7.28 -1.05 8.38
N ILE A 66 -6.10 -1.57 8.71
CA ILE A 66 -4.97 -1.68 7.78
C ILE A 66 -5.38 -2.54 6.58
N ARG A 67 -5.99 -3.70 6.83
CA ARG A 67 -6.43 -4.61 5.78
C ARG A 67 -7.48 -3.98 4.87
N SER A 68 -8.55 -3.40 5.44
CA SER A 68 -9.60 -2.78 4.62
C SER A 68 -9.08 -1.61 3.79
N ALA A 69 -8.20 -0.78 4.35
CA ALA A 69 -7.59 0.33 3.61
C ALA A 69 -6.67 -0.17 2.47
N SER A 70 -5.87 -1.20 2.76
CA SER A 70 -4.96 -1.81 1.78
C SER A 70 -5.74 -2.47 0.63
N GLU A 71 -6.78 -3.24 0.94
CA GLU A 71 -7.64 -3.89 -0.07
C GLU A 71 -8.36 -2.86 -0.97
N LEU A 72 -8.87 -1.77 -0.39
CA LEU A 72 -9.50 -0.68 -1.17
C LEU A 72 -8.50 0.01 -2.11
N PHE A 73 -7.31 0.31 -1.60
CA PHE A 73 -6.24 0.93 -2.39
C PHE A 73 -5.78 0.03 -3.54
N LEU A 74 -5.58 -1.27 -3.27
CA LEU A 74 -5.22 -2.25 -4.30
C LEU A 74 -6.31 -2.38 -5.37
N ARG A 75 -7.60 -2.40 -4.99
CA ARG A 75 -8.70 -2.43 -5.96
C ARG A 75 -8.67 -1.21 -6.88
N PHE A 76 -8.40 -0.03 -6.32
CA PHE A 76 -8.28 1.20 -7.10
C PHE A 76 -7.15 1.14 -8.12
N VAL A 77 -5.96 0.68 -7.71
CA VAL A 77 -4.80 0.51 -8.61
C VAL A 77 -5.12 -0.46 -9.75
N HIS A 78 -5.75 -1.61 -9.45
CA HIS A 78 -6.16 -2.55 -10.49
C HIS A 78 -7.21 -1.98 -11.45
N SER A 79 -8.19 -1.23 -10.93
CA SER A 79 -9.23 -0.60 -11.76
C SER A 79 -8.63 0.43 -12.73
N ILE A 80 -7.66 1.24 -12.30
CA ILE A 80 -6.98 2.19 -13.20
C ILE A 80 -6.27 1.45 -14.33
N ASN A 81 -5.55 0.36 -14.01
CA ASN A 81 -4.83 -0.39 -15.02
C ASN A 81 -5.77 -1.01 -16.07
N LEU A 82 -6.88 -1.60 -15.63
CA LEU A 82 -7.88 -2.16 -16.54
C LEU A 82 -8.49 -1.10 -17.46
N ILE A 83 -8.82 0.08 -16.93
CA ILE A 83 -9.33 1.20 -17.73
C ILE A 83 -8.29 1.67 -18.74
N TYR A 84 -7.01 1.77 -18.35
CA TYR A 84 -5.91 2.19 -19.22
C TYR A 84 -5.69 1.21 -20.38
N VAL A 85 -5.71 -0.10 -20.11
CA VAL A 85 -5.61 -1.14 -21.16
C VAL A 85 -6.83 -1.11 -22.07
N SER A 86 -8.02 -0.87 -21.52
CA SER A 86 -9.27 -0.84 -22.30
C SER A 86 -9.38 0.39 -23.22
N THR A 87 -8.75 1.50 -22.85
CA THR A 87 -8.77 2.76 -23.61
C THR A 87 -7.66 2.85 -24.66
N LEU A 88 -6.57 2.09 -24.53
CA LEU A 88 -5.53 1.97 -25.57
C LEU A 88 -5.86 0.94 -26.65
N SER A 89 -6.78 0.02 -26.38
CA SER A 89 -7.27 -1.00 -27.34
C SER A 89 -8.49 -0.55 -28.15
N SER A 90 -8.90 0.72 -28.07
CA SER A 90 -10.01 1.29 -28.84
C SER A 90 -9.57 2.46 -29.70
#